data_AF-A0A382ZZ53-F1
#
_entry.id   AF-A0A382ZZ53-F1
#
_cell.length_a   1.000
_cell.length_b   1.000
_cell.length_c   1.000
_cell.angle_alpha   90.00
_cell.angle_beta   90.00
_cell.angle_gamma   90.00
#
_symmetry.space_group_name_H-M   'P 1'
#
loop_
_entity.id
_entity.type
_entity.pdbx_description
1 polymer ?
#
loop_
_entity_poly.entity_id
_entity_poly.type
_entity_poly.pdbx_seq_one_letter_code
_entity_poly.pdbx_strand_id
1 'polypeptide(L)' 'VGSEGRIFCSAFDLAAPLRLERPAGTVKDVTIAPPDHVQQPLIQSVVDELLGRGQCPSTGESALRTARVMDRVLGTG' A
#
# COMPACT_ATOMS: atom_id res chain seq x y z
N VAL A 1 -8.17 -7.41 8.78
CA VAL A 1 -8.61 -8.29 9.89
C VAL A 1 -7.97 -9.64 9.65
N GLY A 2 -7.37 -10.24 10.66
CA GLY A 2 -6.76 -11.58 10.60
C GLY A 2 -7.10 -12.38 11.86
N SER A 3 -6.62 -13.63 11.92
CA SER A 3 -6.86 -14.54 13.05
C SER A 3 -6.32 -14.02 14.39
N GLU A 4 -5.27 -13.20 14.35
CA GLU A 4 -4.61 -12.64 15.55
C GLU A 4 -5.00 -11.18 15.84
N GLY A 5 -6.02 -10.65 15.17
CA GLY A 5 -6.52 -9.30 15.41
C GLY A 5 -6.56 -8.41 14.17
N ARG A 6 -6.31 -7.12 14.35
CA ARG A 6 -6.59 -6.09 13.35
C ARG A 6 -5.46 -5.07 13.27
N ILE A 7 -5.18 -4.63 12.04
CA ILE A 7 -4.33 -3.48 11.75
C ILE A 7 -5.25 -2.39 11.19
N PHE A 8 -5.10 -1.18 11.72
CA PHE A 8 -5.77 0.01 11.22
C PHE A 8 -4.71 0.96 10.69
N CYS A 9 -4.99 1.52 9.52
CA CYS A 9 -4.22 2.60 8.92
C CYS A 9 -5.20 3.61 8.33
N SER A 10 -4.80 4.88 8.33
CA SER A 10 -5.55 5.90 7.59
C SER A 10 -5.06 5.92 6.15
N ALA A 11 -6.00 5.99 5.20
CA ALA A 11 -5.69 6.15 3.79
C ALA A 11 -5.48 7.63 3.39
N PHE A 12 -5.96 8.57 4.23
CA PHE A 12 -6.02 10.00 3.89
C PHE A 12 -5.29 10.90 4.89
N ASP A 13 -4.87 10.35 6.02
CA ASP A 13 -4.05 11.05 7.01
C ASP A 13 -2.75 10.26 7.19
N LEU A 14 -1.69 10.74 6.54
CA LEU A 14 -0.38 10.09 6.55
C LEU A 14 0.34 10.23 7.90
N ALA A 15 -0.07 11.18 8.74
CA ALA A 15 0.51 11.39 10.07
C ALA A 15 -0.19 10.56 11.16
N ALA A 16 -1.38 10.03 10.87
CA ALA A 16 -2.08 9.13 11.78
C ALA A 16 -1.25 7.85 12.04
N PRO A 17 -1.16 7.39 13.29
CA PRO A 17 -0.41 6.18 13.62
C PRO A 17 -1.09 4.93 13.04
N LEU A 18 -0.27 3.91 12.71
CA LEU A 18 -0.76 2.56 12.51
C LEU A 18 -1.17 1.98 13.86
N ARG A 19 -2.38 1.44 13.95
CA ARG A 19 -2.86 0.79 15.18
C ARG A 19 -2.93 -0.72 15.01
N LEU A 20 -2.27 -1.45 15.89
CA LEU A 20 -2.38 -2.91 16.02
C LEU A 20 -3.25 -3.24 17.23
N GLU A 21 -4.35 -3.94 17.00
CA GLU A 21 -5.23 -4.48 18.04
C GLU A 21 -5.15 -6.01 18.03
N ARG A 22 -4.90 -6.60 19.21
CA ARG A 22 -4.89 -8.06 19.43
C ARG A 22 -6.09 -8.51 20.28
N PRO A 23 -6.42 -9.82 20.27
CA PRO A 23 -7.35 -10.41 21.22
C PRO A 23 -7.00 -10.05 22.67
N ALA A 24 -7.99 -9.98 23.54
CA ALA A 24 -7.88 -9.48 24.92
C ALA A 24 -7.59 -7.97 25.07
N GLY A 25 -7.78 -7.17 24.00
CA GLY A 25 -7.81 -5.71 24.07
C GLY A 25 -6.43 -5.04 24.13
N THR A 26 -5.35 -5.76 23.84
CA THR A 26 -4.02 -5.15 23.71
C THR A 26 -3.98 -4.27 22.47
N VAL A 27 -3.64 -2.99 22.64
CA VAL A 27 -3.51 -2.00 21.56
C VAL A 27 -2.08 -1.47 21.53
N LYS A 28 -1.50 -1.35 20.33
CA LYS A 28 -0.21 -0.71 20.09
C LYS A 28 -0.32 0.24 18.92
N ASP A 29 0.05 1.50 19.16
CA ASP A 29 0.18 2.51 18.11
C ASP A 29 1.65 2.58 17.64
N VAL A 30 1.84 2.67 16.33
CA VAL A 30 3.14 2.78 15.66
C VAL A 30 3.09 4.00 14.74
N THR A 31 3.83 5.05 15.10
CA THR A 31 3.94 6.26 14.29
C THR A 31 5.01 6.08 13.23
N ILE A 32 4.66 6.39 11.97
CA ILE A 32 5.59 6.44 10.84
C ILE A 32 5.56 7.87 10.31
N ALA A 33 6.73 8.47 10.13
CA ALA A 33 6.80 9.80 9.54
C ALA A 33 6.31 9.76 8.08
N PRO A 34 5.47 10.71 7.64
CA PRO A 34 5.13 10.84 6.24
C PRO A 34 6.39 10.97 5.38
N PRO A 35 6.45 10.35 4.19
CA PRO A 35 7.54 10.59 3.26
C PRO A 35 7.46 12.02 2.71
N ASP A 36 8.60 12.59 2.31
CA ASP A 36 8.65 13.91 1.67
C ASP A 36 7.81 13.93 0.38
N HIS A 37 7.83 12.83 -0.37
CA HIS A 37 7.10 12.66 -1.63
C HIS A 37 6.40 11.29 -1.68
N VAL A 38 5.06 11.30 -1.67
CA VAL A 38 4.24 10.08 -1.56
C VAL A 38 4.52 9.06 -2.67
N GLN A 39 4.63 9.50 -3.93
CA GLN A 39 4.76 8.60 -5.08
C GLN A 39 6.21 8.26 -5.46
N GLN A 40 7.18 9.02 -4.96
CA GLN A 40 8.58 8.88 -5.36
C GLN A 40 9.13 7.45 -5.17
N PRO A 41 8.88 6.73 -4.05
CA PRO A 41 9.44 5.40 -3.87
C PRO A 41 9.03 4.41 -4.96
N LEU A 42 7.75 4.45 -5.37
CA LEU A 42 7.26 3.60 -6.46
C LEU A 42 7.88 4.02 -7.81
N ILE A 43 7.87 5.32 -8.11
CA ILE A 43 8.43 5.84 -9.37
C ILE A 43 9.91 5.46 -9.49
N GLN A 44 10.69 5.64 -8.43
CA GLN A 44 12.10 5.29 -8.43
C GLN A 44 12.30 3.79 -8.68
N SER A 45 11.51 2.92 -8.04
CA SER A 45 11.62 1.46 -8.27
C SER A 45 11.34 1.06 -9.72
N VAL A 46 10.39 1.73 -10.39
CA VAL A 46 10.09 1.52 -11.81
C VAL A 46 11.26 2.00 -12.68
N VAL A 47 11.80 3.20 -12.40
CA VAL A 47 12.94 3.76 -13.13
C VAL A 47 14.17 2.87 -12.98
N ASP A 48 14.44 2.36 -11.78
CA ASP A 48 15.58 1.50 -11.51
C ASP A 48 15.48 0.17 -12.27
N GLU A 49 14.29 -0.44 -12.34
CA GLU A 49 14.11 -1.64 -13.16
C GLU A 49 14.33 -1.35 -14.66
N LEU A 50 13.76 -0.26 -15.19
CA LEU A 50 13.92 0.13 -16.59
C LEU A 50 15.39 0.41 -16.97
N LEU A 51 16.19 0.88 -16.02
CA LEU A 51 17.63 1.12 -16.19
C LEU A 51 18.49 -0.11 -15.89
N GLY A 52 17.90 -1.24 -15.50
CA GLY A 52 18.62 -2.46 -15.12
C GLY A 52 19.38 -2.38 -13.80
N ARG A 53 18.94 -1.49 -12.88
CA ARG A 53 19.58 -1.19 -11.59
C ARG A 53 18.84 -1.77 -10.38
N GLY A 54 17.71 -2.45 -10.61
CA GLY A 54 16.90 -3.04 -9.54
C GLY A 54 15.75 -3.85 -10.09
N GLN A 55 14.84 -4.25 -9.20
CA GLN A 55 13.58 -4.92 -9.53
C GLN A 55 12.43 -4.14 -8.88
N CYS A 56 11.43 -3.80 -9.68
CA CYS A 56 10.18 -3.22 -9.23
C CYS A 56 9.21 -4.33 -8.84
N PRO A 57 8.64 -4.30 -7.61
CA PRO A 57 7.63 -5.28 -7.22
C PRO A 57 6.28 -5.08 -7.94
N SER A 58 6.09 -3.94 -8.59
CA SER A 58 4.86 -3.59 -9.33
C SER A 58 5.06 -3.76 -10.83
N THR A 59 4.53 -4.85 -11.37
CA THR A 59 4.65 -5.21 -12.79
C THR A 59 3.38 -4.87 -13.59
N GLY A 60 3.47 -4.93 -14.92
CA GLY A 60 2.31 -4.81 -15.81
C GLY A 60 1.18 -5.81 -15.52
N GLU A 61 1.52 -7.04 -15.09
CA GLU A 61 0.53 -8.05 -14.70
C GLU A 61 -0.26 -7.65 -13.45
N SER A 62 0.45 -7.13 -12.43
CA SER A 62 -0.20 -6.63 -11.21
C SER A 62 -1.07 -5.40 -11.49
N ALA A 63 -0.63 -4.50 -12.38
CA ALA A 63 -1.41 -3.34 -12.81
C ALA A 63 -2.68 -3.75 -13.57
N LEU A 64 -2.58 -4.70 -14.49
CA LEU A 64 -3.72 -5.18 -15.28
C LEU A 64 -4.80 -5.84 -14.41
N ARG A 65 -4.42 -6.55 -13.35
CA ARG A 65 -5.37 -7.08 -12.37
C ARG A 65 -6.21 -5.99 -11.73
N THR A 66 -5.59 -4.88 -11.34
CA THR A 66 -6.30 -3.72 -10.78
C THR A 66 -7.18 -3.04 -11.83
N ALA A 67 -6.68 -2.84 -13.05
CA ALA A 67 -7.43 -2.22 -14.15
C ALA A 67 -8.74 -2.98 -14.44
N ARG A 68 -8.71 -4.32 -14.49
CA ARG A 68 -9.91 -5.15 -14.68
C ARG A 68 -10.96 -4.99 -13.58
N VAL A 69 -10.54 -4.75 -12.33
CA VAL A 69 -11.48 -4.47 -11.24
C VAL A 69 -12.11 -3.10 -11.43
N MET A 70 -11.32 -2.10 -11.82
CA MET A 70 -11.83 -0.76 -12.14
C MET A 70 -12.83 -0.79 -13.28
N ASP A 71 -12.54 -1.53 -14.36
CA ASP A 71 -13.47 -1.67 -15.50
C ASP A 71 -14.82 -2.26 -15.06
N ARG A 72 -14.80 -3.28 -14.18
CA ARG A 72 -16.03 -3.87 -13.63
C ARG A 72 -16.81 -2.88 -12.77
N VAL A 73 -16.13 -2.07 -11.97
CA VAL A 73 -16.78 -1.02 -11.14
C VAL A 73 -17.42 0.04 -12.03
N LEU A 74 -16.78 0.39 -13.14
CA LEU A 74 -17.28 1.38 -14.10
C LEU A 74 -18.29 0.81 -15.13
N GLY A 75 -18.44 -0.52 -15.20
CA GLY A 75 -19.31 -1.18 -16.17
C GLY A 75 -18.75 -1.19 -17.60
N THR A 76 -17.43 -1.07 -17.75
CA THR A 76 -16.72 -0.98 -19.04
C THR A 76 -15.98 -2.26 -19.42
N GLY A 77 -16.24 -3.37 -18.71
CA GLY A 77 -15.58 -4.67 -18.89
C GLY A 77 -16.44 -5.76 -19.52
#